data_AF-A0AAP0WRU4-F1
#
_entry.id   AF-A0AAP0WRU4-F1
#
_cell.length_a   1.000
_cell.length_b   1.000
_cell.length_c   1.000
_cell.angle_alpha   90.00
_cell.angle_beta   90.00
_cell.angle_gamma   90.00
#
_symmetry.space_group_name_H-M   'P 1'
#
loop_
_entity.id
_entity.type
_entity.pdbx_description
1 polymer ?
#
loop_
_entity_poly.entity_id
_entity_poly.type
_entity_poly.pdbx_seq_one_letter_code
_entity_poly.pdbx_strand_id
1 'polypeptide(L)'
;MSNVISGMWSWWWDDAGNEKGGLHGAILAVSVAMLALLWSLWTAKKSRNLSAPLPPGPRGLPIVGYLPFLGSDIHRTFTQLARVYGPIYKLWLGNKLCVVLNSPSLVREVARDQDTTFADCGSLIPSLTISYGGNNIAFSSYGPEWRKLRKIFVRQMLSNVSLDACYALRREEVKKTIRDVYDKIGTPVKIGELTLLMVINAVMSMVWDGTVQGEKGSDIGAELPEVLSEIMVLLAKPNVSDFFPRIARFDVQGIEKRMKNHLHWCDRIFNSATDIRRNMDGAKVEGAGKNEERKDFLPQLTHSLQFWFLVFVFEHGNC
;
A
#
# COMPACT_ATOMS: atom_id res chain seq x y z
N MET A 1 25.67 -34.01 -28.37
CA MET A 1 24.79 -33.22 -27.46
C MET A 1 23.29 -33.36 -27.77
N SER A 2 22.88 -34.15 -28.77
CA SER A 2 21.46 -34.44 -29.08
C SER A 2 20.85 -35.60 -28.29
N ASN A 3 21.66 -36.46 -27.66
CA ASN A 3 21.20 -37.75 -27.13
C ASN A 3 20.82 -37.72 -25.64
N VAL A 4 21.01 -36.60 -24.94
CA VAL A 4 20.66 -36.48 -23.51
C VAL A 4 19.19 -36.03 -23.34
N ILE A 5 18.68 -35.23 -24.28
CA ILE A 5 17.28 -34.76 -24.25
C ILE A 5 16.30 -35.87 -24.68
N SER A 6 16.71 -36.78 -25.57
CA SER A 6 15.87 -37.90 -26.01
C SER A 6 15.66 -38.97 -24.92
N GLY A 7 16.60 -39.12 -23.98
CA GLY A 7 16.49 -40.08 -22.86
C GLY A 7 15.67 -39.58 -21.67
N MET A 8 15.44 -38.27 -21.55
CA MET A 8 14.74 -37.70 -20.39
C MET A 8 13.21 -37.87 -20.47
N TRP A 9 12.68 -38.21 -21.65
CA TRP A 9 11.27 -38.45 -21.92
C TRP A 9 10.95 -39.91 -22.28
N SER A 10 11.96 -40.79 -22.39
CA SER A 10 11.74 -42.19 -22.80
C SER A 10 11.01 -43.00 -21.73
N TRP A 11 11.23 -42.72 -20.44
CA TRP A 11 10.53 -43.40 -19.34
C TRP A 11 8.99 -43.20 -19.39
N TRP A 12 8.52 -42.09 -19.97
CA TRP A 12 7.08 -41.84 -20.14
C TRP A 12 6.44 -42.73 -21.22
N TRP A 13 7.23 -43.18 -22.20
CA TRP A 13 6.79 -44.09 -23.26
C TRP A 13 7.04 -45.57 -22.91
N ASP A 14 8.09 -45.86 -22.13
CA ASP A 14 8.42 -47.24 -21.70
C ASP A 14 7.41 -47.81 -20.69
N ASP A 15 6.72 -46.97 -19.90
CA ASP A 15 5.65 -47.40 -18.99
C ASP A 15 4.29 -47.62 -19.70
N ALA A 16 4.17 -47.27 -20.98
CA ALA A 16 2.95 -47.47 -21.77
C ALA A 16 2.67 -48.95 -22.10
N GLY A 17 3.64 -49.85 -21.86
CA GLY A 17 3.47 -51.30 -21.99
C GLY A 17 3.00 -52.01 -20.71
N ASN A 18 2.89 -51.30 -19.59
CA ASN A 18 2.43 -51.85 -18.32
C ASN A 18 0.94 -51.50 -18.14
N GLU A 19 0.05 -52.49 -17.99
CA GLU A 19 -1.41 -52.27 -17.87
C GLU A 19 -1.78 -51.25 -16.77
N LYS A 20 -0.90 -51.07 -15.77
CA LYS A 20 -1.05 -50.07 -14.69
C LYS A 20 -0.73 -48.63 -15.13
N GLY A 21 0.24 -48.42 -16.02
CA GLY A 21 0.63 -47.09 -16.54
C GLY A 21 -0.42 -46.47 -17.45
N GLY A 22 -1.08 -47.30 -18.28
CA GLY A 22 -2.18 -46.87 -19.15
C GLY A 22 -3.40 -46.36 -18.38
N LEU A 23 -3.73 -47.00 -17.25
CA LEU A 23 -4.84 -46.58 -16.38
C LEU A 23 -4.55 -45.21 -15.72
N HIS A 24 -3.34 -45.00 -15.21
CA HIS A 24 -2.95 -43.71 -14.63
C HIS A 24 -2.94 -42.58 -15.68
N GLY A 25 -2.45 -42.85 -16.89
CA GLY A 25 -2.48 -41.89 -18.00
C GLY A 25 -3.91 -41.53 -18.42
N ALA A 26 -4.80 -42.52 -18.53
CA ALA A 26 -6.21 -42.30 -18.85
C ALA A 26 -6.95 -41.52 -17.76
N ILE A 27 -6.74 -41.86 -16.48
CA ILE A 27 -7.30 -41.11 -15.35
C ILE A 27 -6.85 -39.65 -15.38
N LEU A 28 -5.55 -39.40 -15.64
CA LEU A 28 -5.00 -38.06 -15.69
C LEU A 28 -5.60 -37.27 -16.87
N ALA A 29 -5.70 -37.87 -18.06
CA ALA A 29 -6.31 -37.22 -19.23
C ALA A 29 -7.80 -36.89 -19.00
N VAL A 30 -8.58 -37.81 -18.44
CA VAL A 30 -10.00 -37.59 -18.10
C VAL A 30 -10.14 -36.49 -17.04
N SER A 31 -9.26 -36.48 -16.04
CA SER A 31 -9.26 -35.44 -15.00
C SER A 31 -8.99 -34.05 -15.59
N VAL A 32 -8.04 -33.93 -16.52
CA VAL A 32 -7.72 -32.66 -17.21
C VAL A 32 -8.88 -32.21 -18.10
N ALA A 33 -9.49 -33.12 -18.86
CA ALA A 33 -10.64 -32.81 -19.69
C ALA A 33 -11.86 -32.35 -18.87
N MET A 34 -12.14 -33.04 -17.76
CA MET A 34 -13.18 -32.66 -16.79
C MET A 34 -12.91 -31.27 -16.19
N LEU A 35 -11.67 -30.99 -15.79
CA LEU A 35 -11.28 -29.67 -15.28
C LEU A 35 -11.45 -28.58 -16.34
N ALA A 36 -11.08 -28.83 -17.60
CA ALA A 36 -11.26 -27.90 -18.72
C ALA A 36 -12.75 -27.65 -19.04
N LEU A 37 -13.59 -28.68 -18.96
CA LEU A 37 -15.04 -28.55 -19.13
C LEU A 37 -15.67 -27.74 -17.97
N LEU A 38 -15.32 -28.05 -16.73
CA LEU A 38 -15.78 -27.30 -15.56
C LEU A 38 -15.36 -25.82 -15.64
N TRP A 39 -14.14 -25.56 -16.11
CA TRP A 39 -13.63 -24.21 -16.36
C TRP A 39 -14.45 -23.45 -17.41
N SER A 40 -14.68 -24.07 -18.56
CA SER A 40 -15.42 -23.43 -19.66
C SER A 40 -16.86 -23.11 -19.25
N LEU A 41 -17.53 -24.04 -18.55
CA LEU A 41 -18.88 -23.81 -17.99
C LEU A 41 -18.89 -22.70 -16.93
N TRP A 42 -17.89 -22.67 -16.04
CA TRP A 42 -17.80 -21.63 -15.01
C TRP A 42 -17.56 -20.23 -15.61
N THR A 43 -16.67 -20.13 -16.60
CA THR A 43 -16.41 -18.86 -17.31
C THR A 43 -17.63 -18.38 -18.08
N ALA A 44 -18.37 -19.29 -18.73
CA ALA A 44 -19.62 -18.97 -19.43
C ALA A 44 -20.69 -18.45 -18.45
N LYS A 45 -20.85 -19.09 -17.28
CA LYS A 45 -21.81 -18.65 -16.26
C LYS A 45 -21.45 -17.28 -15.66
N LYS A 46 -20.16 -17.05 -15.35
CA LYS A 46 -19.69 -15.77 -14.79
C LYS A 46 -19.87 -14.61 -15.78
N SER A 47 -19.77 -14.88 -17.08
CA SER A 47 -20.04 -13.88 -18.13
C SER A 47 -21.51 -13.46 -18.25
N ARG A 48 -22.46 -14.30 -17.81
CA ARG A 48 -23.91 -14.05 -17.95
C ARG A 48 -24.52 -13.19 -16.84
N ASN A 49 -23.81 -12.98 -15.73
CA ASN A 49 -24.34 -12.30 -14.54
C ASN A 49 -23.99 -10.80 -14.48
N LEU A 50 -23.51 -10.19 -15.55
CA LEU A 50 -23.14 -8.77 -15.59
C LEU A 50 -24.11 -8.01 -16.48
N SER A 51 -24.89 -7.11 -15.88
CA SER A 51 -25.97 -6.36 -16.52
C SER A 51 -25.49 -5.28 -17.50
N ALA A 52 -24.19 -4.96 -17.52
CA ALA A 52 -23.58 -3.97 -18.40
C ALA A 52 -22.38 -4.56 -19.16
N PRO A 53 -22.12 -4.12 -20.41
CA PRO A 53 -20.96 -4.56 -21.16
C PRO A 53 -19.70 -4.04 -20.47
N LEU A 54 -18.95 -4.97 -19.87
CA LEU A 54 -17.66 -4.66 -19.29
C LEU A 54 -16.59 -4.49 -20.40
N PRO A 55 -15.51 -3.73 -20.14
CA PRO A 55 -14.35 -3.67 -21.03
C PRO A 55 -13.80 -5.07 -21.39
N PRO A 56 -13.07 -5.18 -22.52
CA PRO A 56 -12.36 -6.41 -22.88
C PRO A 56 -11.30 -6.74 -21.81
N GLY A 57 -10.73 -7.95 -21.84
CA GLY A 57 -9.66 -8.29 -20.91
C GLY A 57 -9.30 -9.78 -20.86
N PRO A 58 -8.14 -10.12 -20.25
CA PRO A 58 -7.70 -11.49 -20.14
C PRO A 58 -8.67 -12.34 -19.30
N ARG A 59 -8.77 -13.61 -19.66
CA ARG A 59 -9.48 -14.61 -18.86
C ARG A 59 -8.54 -15.13 -17.78
N GLY A 60 -8.99 -15.10 -16.54
CA GLY A 60 -8.26 -15.65 -15.39
C GLY A 60 -8.67 -17.09 -15.07
N LEU A 61 -7.97 -17.72 -14.12
CA LEU A 61 -8.31 -19.02 -13.59
C LEU A 61 -9.56 -18.97 -12.67
N PRO A 62 -10.36 -20.06 -12.54
CA PRO A 62 -11.26 -20.29 -11.44
C PRO A 62 -10.63 -19.99 -10.10
N ILE A 63 -11.45 -19.32 -9.29
CA ILE A 63 -11.15 -18.88 -7.94
C ILE A 63 -10.09 -17.77 -7.94
N VAL A 64 -8.88 -18.00 -8.44
CA VAL A 64 -7.73 -17.07 -8.30
C VAL A 64 -7.67 -15.97 -9.36
N GLY A 65 -8.45 -16.06 -10.44
CA GLY A 65 -8.45 -15.06 -11.49
C GLY A 65 -7.08 -14.97 -12.19
N TYR A 66 -6.63 -13.76 -12.45
CA TYR A 66 -5.37 -13.46 -13.13
C TYR A 66 -4.18 -13.34 -12.16
N LEU A 67 -4.40 -13.51 -10.84
CA LEU A 67 -3.34 -13.37 -9.81
C LEU A 67 -2.07 -14.19 -10.12
N PRO A 68 -2.13 -15.47 -10.53
CA PRO A 68 -0.92 -16.26 -10.77
C PRO A 68 -0.08 -15.78 -11.96
N PHE A 69 -0.67 -14.97 -12.83
CA PHE A 69 0.00 -14.41 -14.01
C PHE A 69 0.57 -13.01 -13.73
N LEU A 70 0.28 -12.42 -12.57
CA LEU A 70 0.92 -11.18 -12.14
C LEU A 70 2.32 -11.52 -11.62
N GLY A 71 3.33 -11.02 -12.33
CA GLY A 71 4.71 -11.05 -11.84
C GLY A 71 4.97 -10.02 -10.74
N SER A 72 6.23 -9.89 -10.34
CA SER A 72 6.68 -8.84 -9.41
C SER A 72 6.41 -7.42 -9.97
N ASP A 73 6.56 -7.26 -11.28
CA ASP A 73 6.38 -5.99 -11.98
C ASP A 73 4.94 -5.86 -12.50
N ILE A 74 3.99 -5.66 -11.58
CA ILE A 74 2.55 -5.60 -11.89
C ILE A 74 2.24 -4.49 -12.91
N HIS A 75 2.85 -3.32 -12.76
CA HIS A 75 2.65 -2.18 -13.64
C HIS A 75 3.10 -2.48 -15.09
N ARG A 76 4.24 -3.17 -15.28
CA ARG A 76 4.69 -3.60 -16.62
C ARG A 76 3.75 -4.62 -17.23
N THR A 77 3.29 -5.57 -16.41
CA THR A 77 2.30 -6.58 -16.84
C THR A 77 1.03 -5.89 -17.33
N PHE A 78 0.58 -4.85 -16.63
CA PHE A 78 -0.58 -4.05 -17.03
C PHE A 78 -0.35 -3.29 -18.34
N THR A 79 0.81 -2.66 -18.51
CA THR A 79 1.15 -2.00 -19.78
C THR A 79 1.18 -2.99 -20.95
N GLN A 80 1.68 -4.21 -20.75
CA GLN A 80 1.67 -5.26 -21.78
C GLN A 80 0.25 -5.70 -22.14
N LEU A 81 -0.62 -5.90 -21.14
CA LEU A 81 -2.03 -6.22 -21.37
C LEU A 81 -2.76 -5.11 -22.12
N ALA A 82 -2.45 -3.84 -21.83
CA ALA A 82 -3.04 -2.70 -22.53
C ALA A 82 -2.72 -2.69 -24.03
N ARG A 83 -1.56 -3.22 -24.45
CA ARG A 83 -1.22 -3.37 -25.88
C ARG A 83 -2.10 -4.38 -26.60
N VAL A 84 -2.65 -5.35 -25.88
CA VAL A 84 -3.50 -6.43 -26.43
C VAL A 84 -4.98 -6.08 -26.35
N TYR A 85 -5.43 -5.56 -25.21
CA TYR A 85 -6.85 -5.33 -24.92
C TYR A 85 -7.30 -3.87 -25.09
N GLY A 86 -6.35 -2.96 -25.33
CA GLY A 86 -6.60 -1.53 -25.48
C GLY A 86 -6.39 -0.74 -24.19
N PRO A 87 -6.64 0.59 -24.24
CA PRO A 87 -6.33 1.53 -23.15
C PRO A 87 -7.24 1.38 -21.92
N ILE A 88 -8.34 0.63 -22.03
CA ILE A 88 -9.23 0.26 -20.94
C ILE A 88 -9.53 -1.23 -21.03
N TYR A 89 -9.21 -1.97 -19.99
CA TYR A 89 -9.48 -3.40 -19.94
C TYR A 89 -9.71 -3.86 -18.51
N LYS A 90 -10.34 -5.03 -18.38
CA LYS A 90 -10.64 -5.65 -17.08
C LYS A 90 -9.77 -6.86 -16.82
N LEU A 91 -9.56 -7.17 -15.56
CA LEU A 91 -9.08 -8.47 -15.12
C LEU A 91 -9.73 -8.84 -13.79
N TRP A 92 -9.74 -10.13 -13.47
CA TRP A 92 -10.22 -10.61 -12.17
C TRP A 92 -9.04 -10.89 -11.27
N LEU A 93 -9.02 -10.31 -10.08
CA LEU A 93 -8.02 -10.57 -9.04
C LEU A 93 -8.71 -11.39 -7.94
N GLY A 94 -8.56 -12.72 -8.00
CA GLY A 94 -9.40 -13.62 -7.21
C GLY A 94 -10.89 -13.40 -7.51
N ASN A 95 -11.64 -12.97 -6.49
CA ASN A 95 -13.06 -12.64 -6.61
C ASN A 95 -13.34 -11.15 -6.88
N LYS A 96 -12.32 -10.28 -6.95
CA LYS A 96 -12.49 -8.85 -7.22
C LYS A 96 -12.32 -8.55 -8.72
N LEU A 97 -13.21 -7.73 -9.27
CA LEU A 97 -13.07 -7.18 -10.62
C LEU A 97 -12.16 -5.94 -10.54
N CYS A 98 -11.11 -5.91 -11.36
CA CYS A 98 -10.21 -4.77 -11.51
C CYS A 98 -10.34 -4.24 -12.93
N VAL A 99 -10.52 -2.94 -13.09
CA VAL A 99 -10.48 -2.23 -14.37
C VAL A 99 -9.21 -1.39 -14.39
N VAL A 100 -8.39 -1.58 -15.40
CA VAL A 100 -7.14 -0.85 -15.58
C VAL A 100 -7.32 0.19 -16.67
N LEU A 101 -6.87 1.40 -16.37
CA LEU A 101 -6.83 2.53 -17.29
C LEU A 101 -5.38 2.81 -17.64
N ASN A 102 -5.05 2.74 -18.93
CA ASN A 102 -3.69 2.94 -19.45
C ASN A 102 -3.68 4.01 -20.55
N SER A 103 -4.45 5.09 -20.35
CA SER A 103 -4.44 6.29 -21.22
C SER A 103 -4.61 7.56 -20.38
N PRO A 104 -3.83 8.63 -20.64
CA PRO A 104 -4.01 9.91 -19.96
C PRO A 104 -5.41 10.50 -20.10
N SER A 105 -6.08 10.32 -21.25
CA SER A 105 -7.44 10.82 -21.47
C SER A 105 -8.46 10.13 -20.57
N LEU A 106 -8.35 8.81 -20.39
CA LEU A 106 -9.23 8.03 -19.52
C LEU A 106 -8.96 8.32 -18.05
N VAL A 107 -7.70 8.47 -17.67
CA VAL A 107 -7.32 8.84 -16.31
C VAL A 107 -7.87 10.23 -15.98
N ARG A 108 -7.81 11.20 -16.92
CA ARG A 108 -8.45 12.51 -16.75
C ARG A 108 -9.96 12.39 -16.56
N GLU A 109 -10.64 11.65 -17.42
CA GLU A 109 -12.10 11.45 -17.31
C GLU A 109 -12.47 10.93 -15.92
N VAL A 110 -11.76 9.91 -15.43
CA VAL A 110 -12.05 9.28 -14.14
C VAL A 110 -11.62 10.11 -12.94
N ALA A 111 -10.41 10.70 -12.97
CA ALA A 111 -9.82 11.38 -11.82
C ALA A 111 -10.15 12.87 -11.74
N ARG A 112 -10.71 13.47 -12.79
CA ARG A 112 -11.08 14.89 -12.85
C ARG A 112 -12.55 15.09 -13.15
N ASP A 113 -13.04 14.50 -14.24
CA ASP A 113 -14.38 14.81 -14.76
C ASP A 113 -15.47 13.99 -14.03
N GLN A 114 -15.11 12.80 -13.55
CA GLN A 114 -15.92 11.90 -12.74
C GLN A 114 -15.33 11.67 -11.34
N ASP A 115 -14.52 12.63 -10.86
CA ASP A 115 -13.72 12.50 -9.63
C ASP A 115 -14.56 12.04 -8.44
N THR A 116 -15.73 12.64 -8.21
CA THR A 116 -16.65 12.28 -7.12
C THR A 116 -17.19 10.85 -7.19
N THR A 117 -17.38 10.29 -8.40
CA THR A 117 -17.86 8.92 -8.59
C THR A 117 -16.78 7.90 -8.27
N PHE A 118 -15.52 8.24 -8.52
CA PHE A 118 -14.37 7.35 -8.35
C PHE A 118 -13.44 7.76 -7.19
N ALA A 119 -13.88 8.66 -6.31
CA ALA A 119 -13.06 9.20 -5.22
C ALA A 119 -12.84 8.19 -4.08
N ASP A 120 -13.65 7.14 -4.00
CA ASP A 120 -13.52 6.13 -2.96
C ASP A 120 -12.29 5.24 -3.18
N CYS A 121 -11.34 5.34 -2.25
CA CYS A 121 -10.17 4.47 -2.22
C CYS A 121 -10.59 3.10 -1.67
N GLY A 122 -10.52 2.06 -2.50
CA GLY A 122 -10.98 0.72 -2.15
C GLY A 122 -10.44 0.22 -0.80
N SER A 123 -11.32 -0.43 -0.04
CA SER A 123 -11.03 -0.85 1.34
C SER A 123 -10.15 -2.12 1.38
N LEU A 124 -8.83 -1.93 1.49
CA LEU A 124 -7.88 -3.00 1.81
C LEU A 124 -7.80 -3.19 3.33
N ILE A 125 -7.74 -4.44 3.78
CA ILE A 125 -7.67 -4.79 5.22
C ILE A 125 -6.55 -4.05 5.97
N PRO A 126 -5.28 -4.03 5.52
CA PRO A 126 -4.23 -3.28 6.22
C PRO A 126 -4.53 -1.78 6.28
N SER A 127 -5.04 -1.20 5.19
CA SER A 127 -5.43 0.21 5.12
C SER A 127 -6.55 0.53 6.11
N LEU A 128 -7.62 -0.27 6.15
CA LEU A 128 -8.71 -0.11 7.12
C LEU A 128 -8.22 -0.23 8.55
N THR A 129 -7.34 -1.21 8.80
CA THR A 129 -6.83 -1.47 10.16
C THR A 129 -6.05 -0.29 10.69
N ILE A 130 -5.08 0.21 9.92
CA ILE A 130 -4.27 1.35 10.37
C ILE A 130 -5.07 2.65 10.42
N SER A 131 -6.18 2.75 9.69
CA SER A 131 -7.01 3.96 9.57
C SER A 131 -8.25 3.99 10.46
N TYR A 132 -8.31 3.20 11.53
CA TYR A 132 -9.49 3.13 12.41
C TYR A 132 -10.79 2.80 11.67
N GLY A 133 -10.71 1.85 10.74
CA GLY A 133 -11.84 1.42 9.91
C GLY A 133 -12.11 2.33 8.71
N GLY A 134 -11.10 3.05 8.21
CA GLY A 134 -11.26 3.99 7.10
C GLY A 134 -11.62 5.41 7.54
N ASN A 135 -11.41 5.78 8.81
CA ASN A 135 -11.72 7.10 9.34
C ASN A 135 -10.48 8.01 9.34
N ASN A 136 -9.84 8.17 8.18
CA ASN A 136 -8.74 9.10 8.01
C ASN A 136 -8.78 9.80 6.63
N ILE A 137 -8.00 10.85 6.45
CA ILE A 137 -7.94 11.60 5.18
C ILE A 137 -7.36 10.78 3.99
N ALA A 138 -6.65 9.67 4.23
CA ALA A 138 -6.01 8.85 3.19
C ALA A 138 -6.95 7.80 2.56
N PHE A 139 -7.76 7.15 3.40
CA PHE A 139 -8.54 5.96 3.07
C PHE A 139 -10.04 6.10 3.38
N SER A 140 -10.49 7.24 3.91
CA SER A 140 -11.93 7.47 4.05
C SER A 140 -12.60 7.67 2.69
N SER A 141 -13.84 7.19 2.62
CA SER A 141 -14.73 7.47 1.51
C SER A 141 -14.94 8.98 1.36
N TYR A 142 -15.15 9.39 0.12
CA TYR A 142 -15.39 10.79 -0.19
C TYR A 142 -16.68 11.28 0.47
N GLY A 143 -16.59 12.41 1.16
CA GLY A 143 -17.73 12.97 1.88
C GLY A 143 -17.45 14.34 2.52
N PRO A 144 -18.45 14.96 3.17
CA PRO A 144 -18.28 16.24 3.86
C PRO A 144 -17.14 16.22 4.89
N GLU A 145 -17.03 15.16 5.68
CA GLU A 145 -15.97 15.02 6.69
C GLU A 145 -14.58 14.89 6.06
N TRP A 146 -14.42 14.05 5.06
CA TRP A 146 -13.14 13.95 4.32
C TRP A 146 -12.73 15.29 3.70
N ARG A 147 -13.67 16.01 3.07
CA ARG A 147 -13.41 17.35 2.50
C ARG A 147 -12.98 18.36 3.56
N LYS A 148 -13.61 18.33 4.73
CA LYS A 148 -13.26 19.18 5.87
C LYS A 148 -11.84 18.89 6.36
N LEU A 149 -11.52 17.61 6.61
CA LEU A 149 -10.17 17.19 7.03
C LEU A 149 -9.12 17.56 5.98
N ARG A 150 -9.39 17.32 4.70
CA ARG A 150 -8.48 17.68 3.61
C ARG A 150 -8.25 19.17 3.48
N LYS A 151 -9.30 19.98 3.65
CA LYS A 151 -9.18 21.44 3.65
C LYS A 151 -8.32 21.94 4.79
N ILE A 152 -8.48 21.39 6.00
CA ILE A 152 -7.67 21.72 7.17
C ILE A 152 -6.21 21.34 6.90
N PHE A 153 -5.97 20.10 6.51
CA PHE A 153 -4.63 19.57 6.22
C PHE A 153 -3.88 20.43 5.20
N VAL A 154 -4.48 20.69 4.04
CA VAL A 154 -3.83 21.45 2.96
C VAL A 154 -3.58 22.90 3.38
N ARG A 155 -4.56 23.55 4.02
CA ARG A 155 -4.43 24.99 4.36
C ARG A 155 -3.54 25.26 5.56
N GLN A 156 -3.47 24.34 6.50
CA GLN A 156 -2.74 24.56 7.75
C GLN A 156 -1.38 23.87 7.73
N MET A 157 -1.26 22.66 7.19
CA MET A 157 0.00 21.91 7.25
C MET A 157 0.80 21.97 5.96
N LEU A 158 0.15 21.93 4.79
CA LEU A 158 0.83 22.03 3.49
C LEU A 158 0.84 23.45 2.91
N SER A 159 0.59 24.47 3.72
CA SER A 159 0.69 25.85 3.27
C SER A 159 2.16 26.25 3.06
N ASN A 160 2.44 27.15 2.12
CA ASN A 160 3.80 27.66 1.91
C ASN A 160 4.41 28.21 3.21
N VAL A 161 3.62 28.94 4.00
CA VAL A 161 4.05 29.48 5.30
C VAL A 161 4.47 28.38 6.27
N SER A 162 3.73 27.27 6.28
CA SER A 162 3.98 26.10 7.12
C SER A 162 5.23 25.35 6.67
N LEU A 163 5.36 25.15 5.36
CA LEU A 163 6.52 24.50 4.76
C LEU A 163 7.79 25.32 4.96
N ASP A 164 7.72 26.65 4.86
CA ASP A 164 8.84 27.56 5.07
C ASP A 164 9.29 27.60 6.53
N ALA A 165 8.34 27.60 7.48
CA ALA A 165 8.64 27.51 8.91
C ALA A 165 9.44 26.24 9.26
N CYS A 166 9.18 25.15 8.55
CA CYS A 166 9.86 23.87 8.71
C CYS A 166 11.16 23.73 7.90
N TYR A 167 11.61 24.75 7.18
CA TYR A 167 12.77 24.66 6.30
C TYR A 167 14.05 24.24 7.04
N ALA A 168 14.29 24.81 8.22
CA ALA A 168 15.48 24.52 9.02
C ALA A 168 15.57 23.05 9.42
N LEU A 169 14.44 22.46 9.85
CA LEU A 169 14.33 21.06 10.25
C LEU A 169 14.65 20.11 9.08
N ARG A 170 14.05 20.33 7.91
CA ARG A 170 14.36 19.54 6.71
C ARG A 170 15.83 19.66 6.31
N ARG A 171 16.39 20.87 6.38
CA ARG A 171 17.80 21.12 6.04
C ARG A 171 18.75 20.39 7.00
N GLU A 172 18.39 20.30 8.27
CA GLU A 172 19.18 19.57 9.27
C GLU A 172 19.23 18.07 8.99
N GLU A 173 18.08 17.44 8.71
CA GLU A 173 18.02 16.01 8.40
C GLU A 173 18.77 15.64 7.11
N VAL A 174 18.71 16.51 6.10
CA VAL A 174 19.54 16.36 4.89
C VAL A 174 21.03 16.42 5.22
N LYS A 175 21.46 17.40 6.04
CA LYS A 175 22.87 17.52 6.45
C LYS A 175 23.34 16.34 7.29
N LYS A 176 22.48 15.79 8.15
CA LYS A 176 22.76 14.59 8.93
C LYS A 176 22.99 13.40 8.01
N THR A 177 22.07 13.17 7.08
CA THR A 177 22.15 12.08 6.10
C THR A 177 23.41 12.20 5.22
N ILE A 178 23.78 13.41 4.81
CA ILE A 178 25.01 13.64 4.05
C ILE A 178 26.24 13.25 4.88
N ARG A 179 26.31 13.67 6.16
CA ARG A 179 27.40 13.27 7.07
C ARG A 179 27.48 11.76 7.23
N ASP A 180 26.35 11.08 7.43
CA ASP A 180 26.31 9.62 7.57
C ASP A 180 26.84 8.89 6.33
N VAL A 181 26.70 9.49 5.13
CA VAL A 181 27.29 8.96 3.88
C VAL A 181 28.80 9.22 3.84
N TYR A 182 29.24 10.41 4.24
CA TYR A 182 30.67 10.74 4.32
C TYR A 182 31.42 9.82 5.28
N ASP A 183 30.81 9.48 6.42
CA ASP A 183 31.42 8.58 7.42
C ASP A 183 31.52 7.12 6.92
N LYS A 184 30.79 6.78 5.86
CA LYS A 184 30.74 5.44 5.24
C LYS A 184 31.53 5.33 3.94
N ILE A 185 32.41 6.31 3.64
CA ILE A 185 33.27 6.26 2.44
C ILE A 185 34.04 4.93 2.39
N GLY A 186 34.01 4.29 1.22
CA GLY A 186 34.63 2.99 0.99
C GLY A 186 33.76 1.79 1.35
N THR A 187 32.55 1.99 1.88
CA THR A 187 31.58 0.91 2.15
C THR A 187 30.35 1.00 1.23
N PRO A 188 29.72 -0.13 0.86
CA PRO A 188 28.46 -0.10 0.12
C PRO A 188 27.34 0.54 0.94
N VAL A 189 26.66 1.54 0.38
CA VAL A 189 25.53 2.23 1.01
C VAL A 189 24.24 1.94 0.23
N LYS A 190 23.20 1.50 0.94
CA LYS A 190 21.87 1.33 0.38
C LYS A 190 21.11 2.66 0.37
N ILE A 191 21.19 3.37 -0.74
CA ILE A 191 20.59 4.71 -0.88
C ILE A 191 19.08 4.71 -0.64
N GLY A 192 18.35 3.68 -1.11
CA GLY A 192 16.90 3.60 -0.92
C GLY A 192 16.47 3.63 0.56
N GLU A 193 17.05 2.75 1.38
CA GLU A 193 16.80 2.71 2.83
C GLU A 193 17.19 4.02 3.51
N LEU A 194 18.34 4.59 3.13
CA LEU A 194 18.82 5.87 3.66
C LEU A 194 17.89 7.03 3.34
N THR A 195 17.44 7.14 2.08
CA THR A 195 16.53 8.20 1.64
C THR A 195 15.16 8.08 2.29
N LEU A 196 14.66 6.85 2.46
CA LEU A 196 13.40 6.60 3.16
C LEU A 196 13.49 7.08 4.62
N LEU A 197 14.55 6.71 5.33
CA LEU A 197 14.79 7.16 6.71
C LEU A 197 14.94 8.68 6.81
N MET A 198 15.67 9.30 5.89
CA MET A 198 15.80 10.76 5.83
C MET A 198 14.44 11.46 5.66
N VAL A 199 13.61 10.97 4.73
CA VAL A 199 12.27 11.53 4.53
C VAL A 199 11.43 11.34 5.79
N ILE A 200 11.44 10.14 6.40
CA ILE A 200 10.71 9.91 7.65
C ILE A 200 11.16 10.89 8.73
N ASN A 201 12.47 11.02 8.97
CA ASN A 201 13.00 11.92 10.01
C ASN A 201 12.66 13.39 9.72
N ALA A 202 12.71 13.81 8.46
CA ALA A 202 12.29 15.14 8.05
C ALA A 202 10.80 15.38 8.35
N VAL A 203 9.91 14.45 8.01
CA VAL A 203 8.48 14.55 8.33
C VAL A 203 8.26 14.59 9.84
N MET A 204 8.93 13.70 10.56
CA MET A 204 8.85 13.57 12.01
C MET A 204 9.25 14.84 12.74
N SER A 205 10.37 15.44 12.36
CA SER A 205 10.84 16.71 12.94
C SER A 205 9.84 17.84 12.69
N MET A 206 9.25 17.94 11.49
CA MET A 206 8.24 18.96 11.20
C MET A 206 6.95 18.81 12.01
N VAL A 207 6.56 17.56 12.25
CA VAL A 207 5.29 17.24 12.88
C VAL A 207 5.38 17.31 14.40
N TRP A 208 6.51 16.93 14.99
CA TRP A 208 6.67 16.91 16.44
C TRP A 208 7.54 18.04 17.00
N ASP A 209 8.33 18.78 16.20
CA ASP A 209 9.18 19.94 16.58
C ASP A 209 9.60 20.00 18.07
N GLY A 210 10.21 18.93 18.59
CA GLY A 210 10.69 18.87 19.98
C GLY A 210 9.63 18.68 21.07
N THR A 211 8.36 18.41 20.75
CA THR A 211 7.28 18.11 21.72
C THR A 211 7.54 16.82 22.52
N VAL A 212 8.32 15.90 21.97
CA VAL A 212 8.75 14.67 22.65
C VAL A 212 10.22 14.84 23.05
N GLN A 213 10.47 15.68 24.05
CA GLN A 213 11.80 15.83 24.67
C GLN A 213 11.86 15.03 25.99
N GLY A 214 13.04 14.55 26.35
CA GLY A 214 13.31 13.65 27.50
C GLY A 214 13.52 12.19 27.09
N GLU A 215 13.84 11.30 28.06
CA GLU A 215 14.13 9.86 27.79
C GLU A 215 13.01 9.16 27.01
N LYS A 216 11.75 9.47 27.33
CA LYS A 216 10.60 8.94 26.57
C LYS A 216 10.57 9.42 25.13
N GLY A 217 11.08 10.61 24.83
CA GLY A 217 11.10 11.18 23.49
C GLY A 217 12.25 10.70 22.62
N SER A 218 13.40 10.40 23.21
CA SER A 218 14.50 9.74 22.50
C SER A 218 14.14 8.33 22.06
N ASP A 219 13.46 7.55 22.91
CA ASP A 219 13.01 6.20 22.57
C ASP A 219 11.96 6.23 21.45
N ILE A 220 10.98 7.13 21.55
CA ILE A 220 9.94 7.31 20.51
C ILE A 220 10.57 7.75 19.19
N GLY A 221 11.53 8.69 19.22
CA GLY A 221 12.23 9.16 18.02
C GLY A 221 13.02 8.07 17.30
N ALA A 222 13.54 7.07 18.03
CA ALA A 222 14.28 5.95 17.47
C ALA A 222 13.39 4.84 16.91
N GLU A 223 12.28 4.50 17.58
CA GLU A 223 11.38 3.40 17.17
C GLU A 223 10.44 3.79 16.01
N LEU A 224 10.03 5.06 15.96
CA LEU A 224 8.98 5.52 15.04
C LEU A 224 9.33 5.35 13.55
N PRO A 225 10.57 5.64 13.10
CA PRO A 225 10.93 5.39 11.69
C PRO A 225 10.83 3.93 11.28
N GLU A 226 11.22 3.01 12.16
CA GLU A 226 11.15 1.57 11.89
C GLU A 226 9.70 1.10 11.82
N VAL A 227 8.85 1.55 12.76
CA VAL A 227 7.41 1.22 12.75
C VAL A 227 6.73 1.77 11.49
N LEU A 228 7.02 3.01 11.09
CA LEU A 228 6.47 3.62 9.87
C LEU A 228 6.92 2.88 8.61
N SER A 229 8.20 2.50 8.54
CA SER A 229 8.72 1.69 7.44
C SER A 229 7.99 0.35 7.34
N GLU A 230 7.75 -0.34 8.46
CA GLU A 230 7.03 -1.61 8.46
C GLU A 230 5.55 -1.46 8.08
N ILE A 231 4.87 -0.38 8.52
CA ILE A 231 3.51 -0.06 8.09
C ILE A 231 3.47 0.05 6.56
N MET A 232 4.45 0.71 5.94
CA MET A 232 4.51 0.85 4.48
C MET A 232 4.72 -0.48 3.77
N VAL A 233 5.59 -1.33 4.29
CA VAL A 233 5.78 -2.69 3.77
C VAL A 233 4.47 -3.48 3.85
N LEU A 234 3.75 -3.41 4.97
CA LEU A 234 2.48 -4.10 5.16
C LEU A 234 1.36 -3.57 4.23
N LEU A 235 1.31 -2.27 3.97
CA LEU A 235 0.35 -1.66 3.03
C LEU A 235 0.63 -2.06 1.58
N ALA A 236 1.91 -2.17 1.20
CA ALA A 236 2.30 -2.54 -0.17
C ALA A 236 2.23 -4.05 -0.44
N LYS A 237 2.25 -4.88 0.62
CA LYS A 237 2.27 -6.34 0.50
C LYS A 237 0.92 -6.88 -0.01
N PRO A 238 0.90 -7.66 -1.10
CA PRO A 238 -0.32 -8.33 -1.55
C PRO A 238 -0.88 -9.23 -0.45
N ASN A 239 -2.14 -8.98 -0.10
CA ASN A 239 -2.86 -9.70 0.94
C ASN A 239 -3.94 -10.58 0.32
N VAL A 240 -3.81 -11.89 0.48
CA VAL A 240 -4.73 -12.92 0.00
C VAL A 240 -6.14 -12.68 0.53
N SER A 241 -6.27 -12.25 1.79
CA SER A 241 -7.56 -11.94 2.41
C SER A 241 -8.32 -10.83 1.67
N ASP A 242 -7.61 -9.91 1.01
CA ASP A 242 -8.24 -8.85 0.21
C ASP A 242 -8.85 -9.36 -1.09
N PHE A 243 -8.38 -10.50 -1.63
CA PHE A 243 -8.92 -11.11 -2.84
C PHE A 243 -9.97 -12.20 -2.56
N PHE A 244 -9.95 -12.77 -1.36
CA PHE A 244 -10.82 -13.89 -0.94
C PHE A 244 -11.52 -13.62 0.40
N PRO A 245 -12.64 -12.87 0.40
CA PRO A 245 -13.31 -12.46 1.64
C PRO A 245 -13.72 -13.62 2.57
N ARG A 246 -14.00 -14.81 2.02
CA ARG A 246 -14.41 -15.98 2.81
C ARG A 246 -13.32 -16.49 3.76
N ILE A 247 -12.05 -16.27 3.42
CA ILE A 247 -10.91 -16.68 4.24
C ILE A 247 -10.31 -15.50 5.01
N ALA A 248 -10.83 -14.27 4.82
CA ALA A 248 -10.29 -13.07 5.45
C ALA A 248 -10.26 -13.18 6.98
N ARG A 249 -11.25 -13.84 7.59
CA ARG A 249 -11.32 -14.07 9.05
C ARG A 249 -10.12 -14.78 9.66
N PHE A 250 -9.34 -15.50 8.85
CA PHE A 250 -8.20 -16.28 9.33
C PHE A 250 -6.89 -15.51 9.32
N ASP A 251 -6.84 -14.33 8.69
CA ASP A 251 -5.62 -13.53 8.52
C ASP A 251 -4.40 -14.41 8.15
N VAL A 252 -4.52 -15.15 7.05
CA VAL A 252 -3.57 -16.23 6.68
C VAL A 252 -2.11 -15.75 6.61
N GLN A 253 -1.89 -14.47 6.26
CA GLN A 253 -0.55 -13.87 6.20
C GLN A 253 -0.16 -13.09 7.46
N GLY A 254 -1.05 -12.99 8.45
CA GLY A 254 -0.83 -12.22 9.68
C GLY A 254 -0.77 -10.70 9.47
N ILE A 255 -1.21 -10.19 8.31
CA ILE A 255 -1.05 -8.78 7.95
C ILE A 255 -1.94 -7.91 8.82
N GLU A 256 -3.20 -8.32 9.04
CA GLU A 256 -4.13 -7.56 9.87
C GLU A 256 -3.64 -7.51 11.31
N LYS A 257 -3.20 -8.65 11.86
CA LYS A 257 -2.65 -8.73 13.22
C LYS A 257 -1.42 -7.85 13.40
N ARG A 258 -0.46 -7.89 12.47
CA ARG A 258 0.73 -7.04 12.52
C ARG A 258 0.35 -5.56 12.44
N MET A 259 -0.59 -5.21 11.56
CA MET A 259 -1.07 -3.84 11.43
C MET A 259 -1.76 -3.33 12.70
N LYS A 260 -2.54 -4.17 13.40
CA LYS A 260 -3.14 -3.83 14.71
C LYS A 260 -2.07 -3.54 15.78
N ASN A 261 -0.99 -4.32 15.81
CA ASN A 261 0.11 -4.04 16.73
C ASN A 261 0.74 -2.67 16.47
N HIS A 262 0.94 -2.31 15.21
CA HIS A 262 1.45 -0.99 14.84
C HIS A 262 0.45 0.13 15.15
N LEU A 263 -0.86 -0.10 14.94
CA LEU A 263 -1.91 0.84 15.35
C LEU A 263 -1.86 1.12 16.87
N HIS A 264 -1.79 0.06 17.69
CA HIS A 264 -1.70 0.22 19.15
C HIS A 264 -0.43 0.96 19.58
N TRP A 265 0.69 0.70 18.90
CA TRP A 265 1.91 1.46 19.13
C TRP A 265 1.72 2.94 18.77
N CYS A 266 1.13 3.25 17.61
CA CYS A 266 0.81 4.63 17.21
C CYS A 266 -0.12 5.33 18.22
N ASP A 267 -1.17 4.64 18.70
CA ASP A 267 -2.10 5.16 19.71
C ASP A 267 -1.35 5.55 20.99
N ARG A 268 -0.42 4.71 21.46
CA ARG A 268 0.40 5.01 22.63
C ARG A 268 1.21 6.29 22.44
N ILE A 269 1.81 6.47 21.25
CA ILE A 269 2.61 7.67 20.95
C ILE A 269 1.73 8.92 20.90
N PHE A 270 0.61 8.86 20.18
CA PHE A 270 -0.29 10.01 20.04
C PHE A 270 -0.91 10.42 21.37
N ASN A 271 -1.30 9.44 22.20
CA ASN A 271 -1.79 9.72 23.55
C ASN A 271 -0.71 10.35 24.42
N SER A 272 0.51 9.81 24.41
CA SER A 272 1.63 10.38 25.16
C SER A 272 1.95 11.82 24.75
N ALA A 273 1.96 12.11 23.45
CA ALA A 273 2.21 13.47 22.95
C ALA A 273 1.09 14.45 23.35
N THR A 274 -0.16 13.98 23.31
CA THR A 274 -1.32 14.76 23.74
C THR A 274 -1.26 15.07 25.24
N ASP A 275 -0.88 14.10 26.07
CA ASP A 275 -0.78 14.25 27.52
C ASP A 275 0.37 15.17 27.93
N ILE A 276 1.54 15.04 27.30
CA ILE A 276 2.67 15.97 27.51
C ILE A 276 2.22 17.40 27.24
N ARG A 277 1.48 17.63 26.15
CA ARG A 277 1.00 18.96 25.78
C ARG A 277 -0.04 19.51 26.75
N ARG A 278 -1.03 18.69 27.16
CA ARG A 278 -2.00 19.08 28.19
C ARG A 278 -1.31 19.55 29.48
N ASN A 279 -0.24 18.86 29.88
CA ASN A 279 0.53 19.23 31.05
C ASN A 279 1.35 20.52 30.85
N MET A 280 1.92 20.76 29.67
CA MET A 280 2.61 22.01 29.35
C MET A 280 1.68 23.22 29.27
N ASP A 281 0.48 23.06 28.69
CA ASP A 281 -0.52 24.11 28.61
C ASP A 281 -1.08 24.45 29.99
N GLY A 282 -1.26 23.45 30.88
CA GLY A 282 -1.60 23.66 32.28
C GLY A 282 -0.51 24.42 33.07
N ALA A 283 0.78 24.11 32.82
CA ALA A 283 1.89 24.79 33.47
C ALA A 283 2.11 26.24 32.98
N LYS A 284 1.78 26.54 31.71
CA LYS A 284 1.84 27.92 31.16
C LYS A 284 0.78 28.86 31.74
N VAL A 285 -0.33 28.34 32.29
CA VAL A 285 -1.35 29.15 32.96
C VAL A 285 -0.84 29.71 34.31
N GLU A 286 0.19 29.11 34.91
CA GLU A 286 0.80 29.58 36.17
C GLU A 286 2.02 30.49 35.99
N GLY A 287 2.51 30.69 34.76
CA GLY A 287 3.71 31.50 34.48
C GLY A 287 3.59 32.32 33.20
N ALA A 288 3.09 33.55 33.31
CA ALA A 288 2.99 34.48 32.19
C ALA A 288 4.37 34.86 31.63
N GLY A 289 4.63 34.47 30.38
CA GLY A 289 5.76 34.95 29.59
C GLY A 289 5.51 34.73 28.10
N LYS A 290 5.26 35.81 27.37
CA LYS A 290 5.10 35.81 25.91
C LYS A 290 6.38 35.29 25.26
N ASN A 291 6.31 34.12 24.61
CA ASN A 291 7.28 33.72 23.60
C ASN A 291 6.53 33.52 22.28
N GLU A 292 7.20 33.89 21.19
CA GLU A 292 6.70 33.87 19.82
C GLU A 292 5.80 32.68 19.54
N GLU A 293 4.65 32.98 18.93
CA GLU A 293 3.65 32.02 18.49
C GLU A 293 4.25 31.17 17.35
N ARG A 294 5.11 30.19 17.71
CA ARG A 294 5.56 29.14 16.80
C ARG A 294 4.32 28.38 16.36
N LYS A 295 4.11 28.33 15.04
CA LYS A 295 2.99 27.60 14.44
C LYS A 295 3.20 26.10 14.67
N ASP A 296 2.64 25.62 15.76
CA ASP A 296 2.63 24.23 16.15
C ASP A 296 1.54 23.50 15.35
N PHE A 297 1.91 22.48 14.59
CA PHE A 297 0.95 21.69 13.81
C PHE A 297 0.15 20.71 14.70
N LEU A 298 0.60 20.50 15.94
CA LEU A 298 0.06 19.48 16.86
C LEU A 298 -1.45 19.55 17.16
N PRO A 299 -2.06 20.74 17.38
CA PRO A 299 -3.51 20.84 17.63
C PRO A 299 -4.35 20.38 16.44
N GLN A 300 -3.77 20.35 15.24
CA GLN A 300 -4.42 20.09 13.96
C GLN A 300 -4.10 18.66 13.46
N LEU A 301 -3.11 18.03 14.09
CA LEU A 301 -2.53 16.73 13.77
C LEU A 301 -3.28 15.54 14.39
N THR A 302 -4.02 15.72 15.50
CA THR A 302 -4.76 14.64 16.18
C THR A 302 -5.77 13.92 15.29
N HIS A 303 -6.20 14.53 14.17
CA HIS A 303 -7.03 13.89 13.14
C HIS A 303 -6.33 13.69 11.78
N SER A 304 -5.10 14.18 11.62
CA SER A 304 -4.47 14.37 10.29
C SER A 304 -3.15 13.63 10.08
N LEU A 305 -2.67 12.92 11.12
CA LEU A 305 -1.33 12.32 11.19
C LEU A 305 -1.08 11.10 10.28
N GLN A 306 -2.12 10.56 9.65
CA GLN A 306 -1.97 9.33 8.84
C GLN A 306 -1.68 9.59 7.35
N PHE A 307 -1.55 10.85 6.93
CA PHE A 307 -1.53 11.20 5.50
C PHE A 307 -0.27 11.85 4.97
N TRP A 308 0.52 12.51 5.82
CA TRP A 308 1.79 13.10 5.37
C TRP A 308 2.72 12.03 4.74
N PHE A 309 2.55 10.76 5.12
CA PHE A 309 3.44 9.68 4.74
C PHE A 309 2.99 8.90 3.48
N LEU A 310 1.69 8.82 3.17
CA LEU A 310 1.17 8.10 2.00
C LEU A 310 1.23 8.90 0.70
N VAL A 311 1.13 10.23 0.77
CA VAL A 311 1.15 11.10 -0.43
C VAL A 311 2.53 11.11 -1.07
N PHE A 312 3.61 11.18 -0.28
CA PHE A 312 4.96 11.35 -0.83
C PHE A 312 5.51 10.09 -1.53
N VAL A 313 5.06 8.89 -1.15
CA VAL A 313 5.52 7.62 -1.75
C VAL A 313 4.84 7.35 -3.11
N PHE A 314 3.65 7.90 -3.35
CA PHE A 314 2.92 7.68 -4.61
C PHE A 314 3.09 8.78 -5.67
N GLU A 315 3.59 9.98 -5.31
CA GLU A 315 3.66 11.12 -6.24
C GLU A 315 4.96 11.22 -7.07
N HIS A 316 5.97 10.38 -6.82
CA HIS A 316 7.23 10.35 -7.59
C HIS A 316 7.47 9.02 -8.32
N GLY A 317 6.47 8.59 -9.10
CA GLY A 317 6.58 7.53 -10.11
C GLY A 317 6.78 8.06 -11.54
N ASN A 318 7.35 9.25 -11.72
CA ASN A 318 7.77 9.75 -13.03
C ASN A 318 9.30 9.64 -13.15
N CYS A 319 9.75 8.48 -13.63
CA CYS A 319 10.89 8.27 -14.53
C CYS A 319 10.73 6.88 -15.17
#